data_AF-A0A954KFQ6-F1
#
_entry.id   AF-A0A954KFQ6-F1
#
_cell.length_a   1.000
_cell.length_b   1.000
_cell.length_c   1.000
_cell.angle_alpha   90.00
_cell.angle_beta   90.00
_cell.angle_gamma   90.00
#
_symmetry.space_group_name_H-M   'P 1'
#
loop_
_entity.id
_entity.type
_entity.pdbx_description
1 polymer ?
#
loop_
_entity_poly.entity_id
_entity_poly.type
_entity_poly.pdbx_seq_one_letter_code
_entity_poly.pdbx_strand_id
1 'polypeptide(L)'
;MANNILIAADGEEARWYKVSAGEAYAEAQRRIGLAKQQQASMLFLGDLPLEELPPELGELSELCVLALGKQRPAADGQSWDFDYRRAAFRGTDLSPLQHLTSLTSLHLSWCGWVSDVSPLQHLTALTSLNFFGCKQISDLRPVLQLLELRKLGLGRLSAQSFEQIRPLLSQLEDLQLYGTPFDDLDEELTGRRIENVLFKVRAHFADLAAGEATETELKVFVLGNGRIGKTQLVRQLFGEKYDESVPSTHGIQCRQQVQEQLNRWERVRFNFWDFGGQDIYHGSHALFLQGQAVFLLLWTPDTESGTWEEAGTTMRNQPLSYWLDYIHTLIGPQTPVLVVQSQCDDRSLESPAPLPAEHGFEYLREVPFSAKHGLGLEELKGQLRSAADEVLRRYQKRRIGKGRAAVRQRLRSLLEADQQIPADQRQHRTLTQADFERMCRDIEAAGEGHVSSPAALLDYLHQSGVVYYQPKLFGGQIILDQEWALEAIYTLFHREEVYPHLKKYEGKLTRPLLHDLIWGKAVAGKGP
;
A
#
# COMPACT_ATOMS: atom_id res chain seq x y z
N MET A 1 -8.29 -9.69 -44.70
CA MET A 1 -9.75 -9.67 -44.58
C MET A 1 -10.06 -8.52 -43.65
N ALA A 2 -10.71 -7.48 -44.18
CA ALA A 2 -10.67 -6.13 -43.64
C ALA A 2 -11.57 -5.95 -42.41
N ASN A 3 -10.99 -5.32 -41.39
CA ASN A 3 -11.58 -4.52 -40.32
C ASN A 3 -13.04 -4.07 -40.58
N ASN A 4 -14.04 -4.83 -40.14
CA ASN A 4 -15.36 -4.26 -39.86
C ASN A 4 -15.38 -3.83 -38.40
N ILE A 5 -14.64 -2.76 -38.13
CA ILE A 5 -14.58 -2.11 -36.83
C ILE A 5 -15.72 -1.09 -36.78
N LEU A 6 -16.74 -1.36 -35.98
CA LEU A 6 -17.68 -0.33 -35.56
C LEU A 6 -17.12 0.40 -34.35
N ILE A 7 -16.17 1.28 -34.64
CA ILE A 7 -15.82 2.41 -33.79
C ILE A 7 -16.96 3.42 -33.94
N ALA A 8 -17.50 3.90 -32.83
CA ALA A 8 -18.43 5.03 -32.81
C ALA A 8 -17.96 6.12 -33.78
N ALA A 9 -18.85 6.70 -34.59
CA ALA A 9 -18.50 7.66 -35.64
C ALA A 9 -17.41 8.64 -35.17
N ASP A 10 -16.22 8.54 -35.77
CA ASP A 10 -15.07 9.37 -35.42
C ASP A 10 -15.49 10.85 -35.44
N GLY A 11 -15.47 11.50 -34.26
CA GLY A 11 -15.69 12.95 -34.13
C GLY A 11 -16.81 13.41 -33.19
N GLU A 12 -17.68 12.52 -32.67
CA GLU A 12 -18.81 12.93 -31.80
C GLU A 12 -18.73 12.45 -30.34
N GLU A 13 -17.61 11.86 -29.89
CA GLU A 13 -17.45 11.30 -28.53
C GLU A 13 -17.73 12.31 -27.40
N ALA A 14 -17.59 13.61 -27.68
CA ALA A 14 -17.79 14.68 -26.71
C ALA A 14 -19.26 15.04 -26.41
N ARG A 15 -20.24 14.39 -27.06
CA ARG A 15 -21.67 14.78 -26.93
C ARG A 15 -22.50 13.88 -26.01
N TRP A 16 -22.16 12.61 -25.85
CA TRP A 16 -23.07 11.62 -25.25
C TRP A 16 -23.22 11.69 -23.72
N TYR A 17 -22.36 12.44 -23.02
CA TYR A 17 -22.49 12.64 -21.57
C TYR A 17 -23.74 13.44 -21.16
N LYS A 18 -24.35 14.17 -22.11
CA LYS A 18 -25.50 15.06 -21.88
C LYS A 18 -26.80 14.55 -22.53
N VAL A 19 -26.76 13.37 -23.12
CA VAL A 19 -27.87 12.77 -23.86
C VAL A 19 -28.76 11.99 -22.88
N SER A 20 -30.07 11.98 -23.12
CA SER A 20 -31.02 11.25 -22.27
C SER A 20 -30.83 9.73 -22.36
N ALA A 21 -31.27 8.98 -21.34
CA ALA A 21 -31.18 7.52 -21.34
C ALA A 21 -31.89 6.89 -22.55
N GLY A 22 -33.05 7.43 -22.96
CA GLY A 22 -33.80 6.95 -24.12
C GLY A 22 -33.07 7.18 -25.46
N GLU A 23 -32.45 8.35 -25.64
CA GLU A 23 -31.64 8.64 -26.83
C GLU A 23 -30.38 7.75 -26.88
N ALA A 24 -29.74 7.52 -25.73
CA ALA A 24 -28.60 6.61 -25.63
C ALA A 24 -29.00 5.17 -25.97
N TYR A 25 -30.16 4.71 -25.50
CA TYR A 25 -30.69 3.39 -25.80
C TYR A 25 -31.02 3.21 -27.28
N ALA A 26 -31.68 4.20 -27.90
CA ALA A 26 -31.97 4.19 -29.33
C ALA A 26 -30.69 4.17 -30.18
N GLU A 27 -29.66 4.91 -29.78
CA GLU A 27 -28.35 4.88 -30.43
C GLU A 27 -27.66 3.51 -30.25
N ALA A 28 -27.76 2.88 -29.07
CA ALA A 28 -27.25 1.54 -28.86
C ALA A 28 -27.94 0.51 -29.78
N GLN A 29 -29.28 0.55 -29.90
CA GLN A 29 -30.01 -0.29 -30.85
C GLN A 29 -29.56 -0.07 -32.30
N ARG A 30 -29.34 1.20 -32.69
CA ARG A 30 -28.81 1.53 -34.02
C ARG A 30 -27.42 0.92 -34.26
N ARG A 31 -26.50 1.04 -33.28
CA ARG A 31 -25.15 0.47 -33.35
C ARG A 31 -25.17 -1.06 -33.40
N ILE A 32 -26.02 -1.71 -32.60
CA ILE A 32 -26.22 -3.17 -32.60
C ILE A 32 -26.76 -3.63 -33.96
N GLY A 33 -27.77 -2.95 -34.51
CA GLY A 33 -28.32 -3.26 -35.83
C GLY A 33 -27.27 -3.15 -36.95
N LEU A 34 -26.43 -2.10 -36.90
CA LEU A 34 -25.33 -1.93 -37.85
C LEU A 34 -24.25 -3.00 -37.68
N ALA A 35 -23.90 -3.35 -36.44
CA ALA A 35 -22.97 -4.44 -36.14
C ALA A 35 -23.47 -5.78 -36.68
N LYS A 36 -24.77 -6.07 -36.54
CA LYS A 36 -25.40 -7.27 -37.09
C LYS A 36 -25.32 -7.30 -38.62
N GLN A 37 -25.65 -6.19 -39.29
CA GLN A 37 -25.60 -6.10 -40.75
C GLN A 37 -24.19 -6.26 -41.32
N GLN A 38 -23.19 -5.73 -40.59
CA GLN A 38 -21.79 -5.75 -41.02
C GLN A 38 -21.02 -6.97 -40.52
N GLN A 39 -21.64 -7.86 -39.72
CA GLN A 39 -20.96 -8.94 -39.02
C GLN A 39 -19.72 -8.42 -38.26
N ALA A 40 -19.89 -7.31 -37.56
CA ALA A 40 -18.80 -6.66 -36.85
C ALA A 40 -18.30 -7.55 -35.71
N SER A 41 -16.98 -7.74 -35.64
CA SER A 41 -16.34 -8.51 -34.57
C SER A 41 -16.11 -7.69 -33.30
N MET A 42 -16.38 -6.38 -33.35
CA MET A 42 -16.13 -5.45 -32.26
C MET A 42 -17.28 -4.44 -32.13
N LEU A 43 -17.72 -4.21 -30.89
CA LEU A 43 -18.76 -3.25 -30.56
C LEU A 43 -18.40 -2.44 -29.32
N PHE A 44 -18.60 -1.13 -29.40
CA PHE A 44 -18.38 -0.20 -28.30
C PHE A 44 -19.66 0.55 -27.94
N LEU A 45 -20.09 0.40 -26.69
CA LEU A 45 -21.26 1.06 -26.11
C LEU A 45 -20.94 1.86 -24.83
N GLY A 46 -19.70 1.80 -24.34
CA GLY A 46 -19.31 2.42 -23.07
C GLY A 46 -19.27 3.95 -23.06
N ASP A 47 -19.35 4.60 -24.23
CA ASP A 47 -19.56 6.04 -24.36
C ASP A 47 -21.01 6.49 -24.15
N LEU A 48 -21.96 5.55 -24.16
CA LEU A 48 -23.39 5.81 -23.97
C LEU A 48 -23.76 5.64 -22.48
N PRO A 49 -24.55 6.56 -21.89
CA PRO A 49 -25.03 6.43 -20.50
C PRO A 49 -26.21 5.45 -20.41
N LEU A 50 -26.01 4.20 -20.84
CA LEU A 50 -27.04 3.16 -20.87
C LEU A 50 -27.41 2.68 -19.45
N GLU A 51 -28.70 2.63 -19.14
CA GLU A 51 -29.25 2.07 -17.89
C GLU A 51 -29.70 0.61 -18.05
N GLU A 52 -29.87 0.17 -19.28
CA GLU A 52 -30.20 -1.21 -19.66
C GLU A 52 -29.51 -1.56 -20.99
N LEU A 53 -29.17 -2.84 -21.16
CA LEU A 53 -28.61 -3.35 -22.40
C LEU A 53 -29.75 -3.81 -23.32
N PRO A 54 -29.78 -3.39 -24.60
CA PRO A 54 -30.79 -3.88 -25.53
C PRO A 54 -30.70 -5.40 -25.70
N PRO A 55 -31.82 -6.15 -25.63
CA PRO A 55 -31.82 -7.61 -25.74
C PRO A 55 -31.29 -8.10 -27.09
N GLU A 56 -31.42 -7.30 -28.15
CA GLU A 56 -30.89 -7.60 -29.49
C GLU A 56 -29.36 -7.73 -29.50
N LEU A 57 -28.67 -7.21 -28.48
CA LEU A 57 -27.23 -7.42 -28.30
C LEU A 57 -26.89 -8.91 -28.30
N GLY A 58 -27.71 -9.75 -27.66
CA GLY A 58 -27.51 -11.20 -27.58
C GLY A 58 -27.64 -11.92 -28.93
N GLU A 59 -28.09 -11.25 -29.98
CA GLU A 59 -28.18 -11.80 -31.33
C GLU A 59 -26.87 -11.70 -32.12
N LEU A 60 -25.86 -10.99 -31.60
CA LEU A 60 -24.56 -10.80 -32.26
C LEU A 60 -23.61 -11.98 -32.03
N SER A 61 -23.94 -13.16 -32.56
CA SER A 61 -23.18 -14.41 -32.34
C SER A 61 -21.70 -14.37 -32.76
N GLU A 62 -21.33 -13.47 -33.69
CA GLU A 62 -19.96 -13.31 -34.20
C GLU A 62 -19.15 -12.27 -33.41
N LEU A 63 -19.73 -11.64 -32.39
CA LEU A 63 -19.07 -10.56 -31.66
C LEU A 63 -17.93 -11.11 -30.80
N CYS A 64 -16.70 -10.68 -31.09
CA CYS A 64 -15.50 -11.11 -30.38
C CYS A 64 -15.08 -10.13 -29.28
N VAL A 65 -15.34 -8.83 -29.46
CA VAL A 65 -14.89 -7.77 -28.54
C VAL A 65 -16.05 -6.85 -28.18
N LEU A 66 -16.31 -6.69 -26.88
CA LEU A 66 -17.34 -5.79 -26.36
C LEU A 66 -16.75 -4.88 -25.28
N ALA A 67 -17.00 -3.58 -25.41
CA ALA A 67 -16.76 -2.63 -24.32
C ALA A 67 -18.02 -1.87 -23.90
N LEU A 68 -18.34 -2.01 -22.62
CA LEU A 68 -19.40 -1.31 -21.91
C LEU A 68 -18.84 -0.28 -20.91
N GLY A 69 -17.54 -0.35 -20.61
CA GLY A 69 -16.85 0.51 -19.67
C GLY A 69 -16.14 1.72 -20.29
N LYS A 70 -15.30 2.39 -19.48
CA LYS A 70 -14.52 3.57 -19.89
C LYS A 70 -13.32 3.27 -20.79
N GLN A 71 -12.87 2.01 -20.85
CA GLN A 71 -11.82 1.61 -21.78
C GLN A 71 -12.42 1.27 -23.14
N ARG A 72 -11.82 1.83 -24.19
CA ARG A 72 -12.17 1.56 -25.58
C ARG A 72 -11.10 0.66 -26.20
N PRO A 73 -11.47 -0.37 -26.97
CA PRO A 73 -10.49 -1.15 -27.70
C PRO A 73 -9.84 -0.28 -28.78
N ALA A 74 -8.52 -0.38 -28.92
CA ALA A 74 -7.83 0.13 -30.08
C ALA A 74 -8.20 -0.69 -31.33
N ALA A 75 -7.80 -0.22 -32.51
CA ALA A 75 -8.13 -0.89 -33.77
C ALA A 75 -7.59 -2.32 -33.87
N ASP A 76 -6.57 -2.68 -33.08
CA ASP A 76 -6.02 -4.02 -32.98
C ASP A 76 -6.89 -4.99 -32.15
N GLY A 77 -7.87 -4.48 -31.40
CA GLY A 77 -8.69 -5.25 -30.47
C GLY A 77 -7.94 -5.84 -29.27
N GLN A 78 -6.64 -5.54 -29.13
CA GLN A 78 -5.77 -6.05 -28.07
C GLN A 78 -5.38 -4.97 -27.06
N SER A 79 -5.19 -3.74 -27.54
CA SER A 79 -4.85 -2.57 -26.74
C SER A 79 -6.12 -1.85 -26.31
N TRP A 80 -6.07 -1.17 -25.16
CA TRP A 80 -7.24 -0.53 -24.56
C TRP A 80 -6.91 0.89 -24.11
N ASP A 81 -7.66 1.86 -24.61
CA ASP A 81 -7.51 3.28 -24.30
C ASP A 81 -8.52 3.71 -23.25
N PHE A 82 -8.02 4.16 -22.10
CA PHE A 82 -8.83 4.69 -21.02
C PHE A 82 -9.11 6.19 -21.22
N ASP A 83 -10.38 6.60 -21.13
CA ASP A 83 -10.75 8.02 -21.01
C ASP A 83 -11.74 8.20 -19.85
N TYR A 84 -11.34 9.01 -18.85
CA TYR A 84 -12.14 9.28 -17.67
C TYR A 84 -13.43 10.06 -17.97
N ARG A 85 -13.48 10.79 -19.09
CA ARG A 85 -14.63 11.62 -19.50
C ARG A 85 -15.76 10.80 -20.10
N ARG A 86 -15.47 9.61 -20.64
CA ARG A 86 -16.47 8.71 -21.23
C ARG A 86 -17.56 8.37 -20.22
N ALA A 87 -18.73 8.00 -20.70
CA ALA A 87 -19.72 7.36 -19.85
C ALA A 87 -19.19 5.98 -19.39
N ALA A 88 -20.09 5.16 -18.88
CA ALA A 88 -19.96 3.73 -18.70
C ALA A 88 -21.39 3.22 -18.59
N PHE A 89 -21.60 1.93 -18.81
CA PHE A 89 -22.88 1.31 -18.53
C PHE A 89 -23.27 1.54 -17.04
N ARG A 90 -24.49 2.02 -16.83
CA ARG A 90 -25.08 2.36 -15.52
C ARG A 90 -26.18 1.40 -15.11
N GLY A 91 -26.43 0.36 -15.89
CA GLY A 91 -27.37 -0.70 -15.53
C GLY A 91 -26.76 -1.76 -14.64
N THR A 92 -27.63 -2.65 -14.17
CA THR A 92 -27.30 -3.77 -13.29
C THR A 92 -27.33 -5.10 -14.02
N ASP A 93 -28.11 -5.22 -15.10
CA ASP A 93 -28.37 -6.48 -15.79
C ASP A 93 -27.41 -6.71 -16.97
N LEU A 94 -26.73 -7.87 -16.95
CA LEU A 94 -25.85 -8.36 -18.01
C LEU A 94 -26.45 -9.56 -18.77
N SER A 95 -27.71 -9.93 -18.51
CA SER A 95 -28.38 -11.08 -19.13
C SER A 95 -28.30 -11.10 -20.67
N PRO A 96 -28.34 -9.96 -21.41
CA PRO A 96 -28.19 -10.00 -22.87
C PRO A 96 -26.82 -10.53 -23.34
N LEU A 97 -25.79 -10.52 -22.48
CA LEU A 97 -24.46 -11.01 -22.84
C LEU A 97 -24.39 -12.54 -22.88
N GLN A 98 -25.29 -13.26 -22.20
CA GLN A 98 -25.20 -14.72 -21.98
C GLN A 98 -25.14 -15.56 -23.28
N HIS A 99 -25.58 -14.99 -24.40
CA HIS A 99 -25.62 -15.65 -25.72
C HIS A 99 -24.41 -15.32 -26.61
N LEU A 100 -23.52 -14.43 -26.18
CA LEU A 100 -22.34 -13.99 -26.94
C LEU A 100 -21.19 -14.98 -26.82
N THR A 101 -21.41 -16.24 -27.20
CA THR A 101 -20.46 -17.34 -26.95
C THR A 101 -19.12 -17.22 -27.70
N SER A 102 -19.05 -16.38 -28.75
CA SER A 102 -17.80 -16.06 -29.47
C SER A 102 -16.99 -14.93 -28.82
N LEU A 103 -17.48 -14.34 -27.73
CA LEU A 103 -16.81 -13.20 -27.08
C LEU A 103 -15.47 -13.66 -26.50
N THR A 104 -14.39 -13.02 -26.96
CA THR A 104 -13.02 -13.29 -26.52
C THR A 104 -12.47 -12.20 -25.60
N SER A 105 -13.00 -10.97 -25.69
CA SER A 105 -12.64 -9.87 -24.80
C SER A 105 -13.85 -9.04 -24.37
N LEU A 106 -14.00 -8.87 -23.06
CA LEU A 106 -15.06 -8.09 -22.44
C LEU A 106 -14.50 -7.04 -21.48
N HIS A 107 -14.92 -5.78 -21.67
CA HIS A 107 -14.53 -4.67 -20.80
C HIS A 107 -15.73 -4.02 -20.11
N LEU A 108 -15.76 -4.11 -18.79
CA LEU A 108 -16.80 -3.52 -17.94
C LEU A 108 -16.25 -2.43 -17.02
N SER A 109 -15.07 -1.87 -17.27
CA SER A 109 -14.51 -0.92 -16.31
C SER A 109 -15.42 0.28 -16.04
N TRP A 110 -15.57 0.60 -14.76
CA TRP A 110 -16.42 1.67 -14.24
C TRP A 110 -17.92 1.47 -14.46
N CYS A 111 -18.36 0.25 -14.78
CA CYS A 111 -19.77 -0.16 -14.69
C CYS A 111 -20.16 -0.37 -13.22
N GLY A 112 -20.20 0.73 -12.45
CA GLY A 112 -20.24 0.71 -11.00
C GLY A 112 -21.52 0.12 -10.37
N TRP A 113 -22.56 -0.09 -11.18
CA TRP A 113 -23.86 -0.61 -10.77
C TRP A 113 -24.03 -2.10 -11.06
N VAL A 114 -23.07 -2.70 -11.79
CA VAL A 114 -23.04 -4.15 -12.01
C VAL A 114 -22.67 -4.82 -10.69
N SER A 115 -23.53 -5.72 -10.23
CA SER A 115 -23.34 -6.52 -9.02
C SER A 115 -23.34 -8.03 -9.31
N ASP A 116 -24.16 -8.47 -10.27
CA ASP A 116 -24.24 -9.86 -10.71
C ASP A 116 -23.48 -10.07 -12.03
N VAL A 117 -22.51 -10.98 -11.99
CA VAL A 117 -21.73 -11.40 -13.16
C VAL A 117 -22.01 -12.86 -13.56
N SER A 118 -23.03 -13.49 -12.98
CA SER A 118 -23.48 -14.84 -13.33
C SER A 118 -23.78 -15.02 -14.83
N PRO A 119 -24.30 -14.03 -15.60
CA PRO A 119 -24.51 -14.20 -17.04
C PRO A 119 -23.23 -14.47 -17.83
N LEU A 120 -22.05 -14.10 -17.29
CA LEU A 120 -20.77 -14.29 -17.98
C LEU A 120 -20.29 -15.74 -17.96
N GLN A 121 -20.82 -16.60 -17.07
CA GLN A 121 -20.34 -17.98 -16.88
C GLN A 121 -20.42 -18.85 -18.15
N HIS A 122 -21.25 -18.46 -19.13
CA HIS A 122 -21.44 -19.18 -20.38
C HIS A 122 -20.46 -18.75 -21.50
N LEU A 123 -19.70 -17.68 -21.28
CA LEU A 123 -18.81 -17.08 -22.28
C LEU A 123 -17.44 -17.76 -22.28
N THR A 124 -17.42 -19.08 -22.50
CA THR A 124 -16.24 -19.94 -22.31
C THR A 124 -15.06 -19.61 -23.24
N ALA A 125 -15.30 -18.86 -24.32
CA ALA A 125 -14.26 -18.35 -25.22
C ALA A 125 -13.56 -17.08 -24.71
N LEU A 126 -14.00 -16.49 -23.58
CA LEU A 126 -13.38 -15.28 -23.04
C LEU A 126 -11.93 -15.52 -22.63
N THR A 127 -11.03 -14.74 -23.24
CA THR A 127 -9.60 -14.72 -22.95
C THR A 127 -9.17 -13.50 -22.14
N SER A 128 -9.95 -12.42 -22.20
CA SER A 128 -9.65 -11.14 -21.56
C SER A 128 -10.91 -10.54 -20.91
N LEU A 129 -10.83 -10.24 -19.61
CA LEU A 129 -11.94 -9.71 -18.82
C LEU A 129 -11.46 -8.61 -17.88
N ASN A 130 -12.20 -7.50 -17.81
CA ASN A 130 -11.86 -6.37 -16.95
C ASN A 130 -13.07 -5.82 -16.19
N PHE A 131 -12.95 -5.76 -14.86
CA PHE A 131 -13.95 -5.25 -13.92
C PHE A 131 -13.49 -3.99 -13.14
N PHE A 132 -12.43 -3.31 -13.55
CA PHE A 132 -11.90 -2.17 -12.79
C PHE A 132 -12.97 -1.11 -12.50
N GLY A 133 -13.21 -0.81 -11.22
CA GLY A 133 -14.19 0.20 -10.80
C GLY A 133 -15.64 -0.30 -10.72
N CYS A 134 -15.89 -1.60 -10.90
CA CYS A 134 -17.20 -2.22 -10.66
C CYS A 134 -17.43 -2.45 -9.17
N LYS A 135 -17.70 -1.37 -8.44
CA LYS A 135 -17.71 -1.35 -6.97
C LYS A 135 -18.72 -2.31 -6.32
N GLN A 136 -19.79 -2.69 -7.01
CA GLN A 136 -20.82 -3.57 -6.44
C GLN A 136 -20.58 -5.07 -6.67
N ILE A 137 -19.56 -5.45 -7.44
CA ILE A 137 -19.20 -6.87 -7.62
C ILE A 137 -18.53 -7.38 -6.34
N SER A 138 -19.15 -8.39 -5.72
CA SER A 138 -18.65 -9.09 -4.53
C SER A 138 -18.44 -10.59 -4.73
N ASP A 139 -19.16 -11.20 -5.68
CA ASP A 139 -19.03 -12.60 -6.07
C ASP A 139 -18.32 -12.73 -7.44
N LEU A 140 -17.13 -13.29 -7.43
CA LEU A 140 -16.30 -13.54 -8.61
C LEU A 140 -16.33 -15.00 -9.07
N ARG A 141 -17.02 -15.90 -8.35
CA ARG A 141 -17.08 -17.33 -8.68
C ARG A 141 -17.59 -17.64 -10.09
N PRO A 142 -18.50 -16.87 -10.71
CA PRO A 142 -18.91 -17.11 -12.11
C PRO A 142 -17.73 -17.09 -13.10
N VAL A 143 -16.67 -16.33 -12.81
CA VAL A 143 -15.46 -16.23 -13.65
C VAL A 143 -14.70 -17.56 -13.71
N LEU A 144 -14.89 -18.47 -12.74
CA LEU A 144 -14.26 -19.79 -12.72
C LEU A 144 -14.69 -20.68 -13.89
N GLN A 145 -15.81 -20.39 -14.56
CA GLN A 145 -16.27 -21.13 -15.74
C GLN A 145 -15.57 -20.65 -17.03
N LEU A 146 -14.79 -19.57 -16.99
CA LEU A 146 -14.06 -19.03 -18.14
C LEU A 146 -12.73 -19.76 -18.33
N LEU A 147 -12.81 -20.97 -18.87
CA LEU A 147 -11.66 -21.89 -19.00
C LEU A 147 -10.54 -21.33 -19.90
N GLU A 148 -10.88 -20.48 -20.86
CA GLU A 148 -9.91 -19.85 -21.76
C GLU A 148 -9.38 -18.49 -21.26
N LEU A 149 -9.73 -18.08 -20.04
CA LEU A 149 -9.34 -16.77 -19.52
C LEU A 149 -7.82 -16.70 -19.29
N ARG A 150 -7.16 -15.74 -19.95
CA ARG A 150 -5.71 -15.46 -19.83
C ARG A 150 -5.42 -14.10 -19.21
N LYS A 151 -6.31 -13.12 -19.35
CA LYS A 151 -6.13 -11.77 -18.81
C LYS A 151 -7.30 -11.39 -17.92
N LEU A 152 -7.02 -11.03 -16.67
CA LEU A 152 -8.04 -10.62 -15.70
C LEU A 152 -7.63 -9.32 -15.01
N GLY A 153 -8.45 -8.29 -15.17
CA GLY A 153 -8.29 -7.00 -14.50
C GLY A 153 -9.32 -6.80 -13.41
N LEU A 154 -8.89 -6.70 -12.16
CA LEU A 154 -9.72 -6.44 -10.99
C LEU A 154 -9.20 -5.21 -10.25
N GLY A 155 -10.10 -4.30 -9.91
CA GLY A 155 -9.71 -3.21 -9.04
C GLY A 155 -10.90 -2.43 -8.53
N ARG A 156 -10.84 -1.97 -7.27
CA ARG A 156 -11.92 -1.24 -6.63
C ARG A 156 -13.26 -1.99 -6.66
N LEU A 157 -13.19 -3.29 -6.36
CA LEU A 157 -14.36 -4.16 -6.18
C LEU A 157 -14.75 -4.25 -4.70
N SER A 158 -15.92 -4.80 -4.40
CA SER A 158 -16.34 -5.15 -3.03
C SER A 158 -16.06 -6.62 -2.67
N ALA A 159 -15.44 -7.39 -3.57
CA ALA A 159 -15.03 -8.76 -3.29
C ALA A 159 -13.99 -8.79 -2.16
N GLN A 160 -14.27 -9.58 -1.11
CA GLN A 160 -13.46 -9.65 0.10
C GLN A 160 -12.48 -10.84 0.11
N SER A 161 -12.65 -11.85 -0.76
CA SER A 161 -11.80 -13.04 -0.76
C SER A 161 -11.25 -13.35 -2.15
N PHE A 162 -9.92 -13.48 -2.21
CA PHE A 162 -9.13 -13.86 -3.36
C PHE A 162 -9.26 -15.36 -3.67
N GLU A 163 -9.59 -16.21 -2.69
CA GLU A 163 -9.88 -17.64 -2.93
C GLU A 163 -10.94 -17.87 -4.03
N GLN A 164 -11.87 -16.91 -4.22
CA GLN A 164 -12.88 -16.97 -5.28
C GLN A 164 -12.29 -17.06 -6.71
N ILE A 165 -11.06 -16.56 -6.91
CA ILE A 165 -10.37 -16.53 -8.20
C ILE A 165 -9.00 -17.23 -8.18
N ARG A 166 -8.53 -17.68 -7.00
CA ARG A 166 -7.26 -18.38 -6.84
C ARG A 166 -7.06 -19.56 -7.81
N PRO A 167 -8.07 -20.39 -8.15
CA PRO A 167 -7.91 -21.47 -9.13
C PRO A 167 -7.46 -21.00 -10.52
N LEU A 168 -7.81 -19.76 -10.92
CA LEU A 168 -7.46 -19.17 -12.21
C LEU A 168 -5.97 -18.85 -12.33
N LEU A 169 -5.24 -18.79 -11.21
CA LEU A 169 -3.82 -18.47 -11.22
C LEU A 169 -3.00 -19.39 -12.12
N SER A 170 -3.41 -20.65 -12.32
CA SER A 170 -2.67 -21.61 -13.16
C SER A 170 -2.74 -21.30 -14.66
N GLN A 171 -3.85 -20.71 -15.13
CA GLN A 171 -4.11 -20.47 -16.56
C GLN A 171 -3.86 -19.02 -17.00
N LEU A 172 -3.88 -18.05 -16.07
CA LEU A 172 -3.68 -16.65 -16.42
C LEU A 172 -2.27 -16.38 -16.97
N GLU A 173 -2.15 -15.34 -17.78
CA GLU A 173 -0.91 -14.75 -18.28
C GLU A 173 -0.77 -13.30 -17.77
N ASP A 174 -1.91 -12.63 -17.55
CA ASP A 174 -1.99 -11.29 -16.97
C ASP A 174 -3.05 -11.23 -15.87
N LEU A 175 -2.63 -10.81 -14.69
CA LEU A 175 -3.52 -10.51 -13.57
C LEU A 175 -3.22 -9.11 -13.08
N GLN A 176 -4.17 -8.19 -13.19
CA GLN A 176 -4.05 -6.85 -12.64
C GLN A 176 -4.94 -6.74 -11.41
N LEU A 177 -4.35 -6.39 -10.27
CA LEU A 177 -5.06 -6.16 -9.01
C LEU A 177 -4.73 -4.77 -8.50
N TYR A 178 -5.74 -3.94 -8.20
CA TYR A 178 -5.49 -2.61 -7.64
C TYR A 178 -6.66 -2.11 -6.78
N GLY A 179 -6.39 -1.80 -5.51
CA GLY A 179 -7.38 -1.20 -4.61
C GLY A 179 -8.62 -2.06 -4.40
N THR A 180 -8.48 -3.39 -4.45
CA THR A 180 -9.49 -4.35 -3.99
C THR A 180 -8.96 -4.95 -2.68
N PRO A 181 -9.62 -4.69 -1.53
CA PRO A 181 -9.19 -5.22 -0.24
C PRO A 181 -9.60 -6.70 -0.14
N PHE A 182 -8.65 -7.60 -0.35
CA PHE A 182 -8.85 -9.02 -0.09
C PHE A 182 -8.36 -9.34 1.33
N ASP A 183 -9.18 -10.03 2.12
CA ASP A 183 -8.87 -10.43 3.49
C ASP A 183 -7.77 -11.51 3.55
N ASP A 184 -7.64 -12.27 2.48
CA ASP A 184 -6.78 -13.46 2.31
C ASP A 184 -5.63 -13.24 1.32
N LEU A 185 -5.40 -12.00 0.86
CA LEU A 185 -4.26 -11.61 0.03
C LEU A 185 -3.68 -10.27 0.49
N ASP A 186 -2.40 -10.29 0.87
CA ASP A 186 -1.67 -9.10 1.28
C ASP A 186 -1.67 -8.00 0.21
N GLU A 187 -1.87 -6.75 0.62
CA GLU A 187 -1.85 -5.57 -0.27
C GLU A 187 -0.51 -5.44 -1.01
N GLU A 188 0.59 -5.86 -0.40
CA GLU A 188 1.94 -5.93 -1.00
C GLU A 188 2.00 -6.85 -2.24
N LEU A 189 1.04 -7.76 -2.39
CA LEU A 189 0.90 -8.63 -3.58
C LEU A 189 0.00 -8.02 -4.65
N THR A 190 -0.61 -6.86 -4.38
CA THR A 190 -1.41 -6.08 -5.33
C THR A 190 -0.56 -4.99 -6.00
N GLY A 191 -1.06 -4.39 -7.07
CA GLY A 191 -0.35 -3.34 -7.80
C GLY A 191 -0.50 -1.99 -7.11
N ARG A 192 0.50 -1.11 -7.23
CA ARG A 192 0.36 0.32 -6.84
C ARG A 192 -0.32 1.15 -7.91
N ARG A 193 -0.48 0.55 -9.08
CA ARG A 193 -1.11 1.07 -10.30
C ARG A 193 -1.68 -0.12 -11.05
N ILE A 194 -2.25 0.16 -12.23
CA ILE A 194 -2.66 -0.90 -13.15
C ILE A 194 -1.39 -1.54 -13.73
N GLU A 195 -1.02 -2.71 -13.21
CA GLU A 195 0.14 -3.51 -13.64
C GLU A 195 -0.12 -5.01 -13.44
N ASN A 196 0.60 -5.85 -14.18
CA ASN A 196 0.50 -7.29 -14.07
C ASN A 196 1.23 -7.79 -12.81
N VAL A 197 0.46 -8.28 -11.84
CA VAL A 197 0.94 -8.81 -10.56
C VAL A 197 0.99 -10.33 -10.49
N LEU A 198 0.63 -11.02 -11.58
CA LEU A 198 0.50 -12.48 -11.60
C LEU A 198 1.73 -13.21 -11.08
N PHE A 199 2.92 -12.76 -11.49
CA PHE A 199 4.20 -13.35 -11.10
C PHE A 199 4.39 -13.38 -9.56
N LYS A 200 4.07 -12.29 -8.87
CA LYS A 200 4.29 -12.20 -7.41
C LYS A 200 3.21 -12.93 -6.62
N VAL A 201 1.98 -12.92 -7.11
CA VAL A 201 0.87 -13.68 -6.53
C VAL A 201 1.12 -15.19 -6.66
N ARG A 202 1.54 -15.67 -7.84
CA ARG A 202 1.93 -17.08 -8.04
C ARG A 202 3.06 -17.50 -7.12
N ALA A 203 4.12 -16.69 -7.04
CA ALA A 203 5.24 -16.97 -6.15
C ALA A 203 4.80 -17.06 -4.69
N HIS A 204 3.90 -16.18 -4.24
CA HIS A 204 3.39 -16.21 -2.88
C HIS A 204 2.66 -17.52 -2.55
N PHE A 205 1.72 -17.94 -3.40
CA PHE A 205 0.98 -19.18 -3.17
C PHE A 205 1.84 -20.45 -3.37
N ALA A 206 2.86 -20.41 -4.23
CA ALA A 206 3.84 -21.48 -4.34
C ALA A 206 4.67 -21.62 -3.04
N ASP A 207 5.11 -20.51 -2.47
CA ASP A 207 5.87 -20.49 -1.23
C ASP A 207 5.02 -20.94 -0.03
N LEU A 208 3.73 -20.58 0.01
CA LEU A 208 2.78 -21.09 0.99
C LEU A 208 2.59 -22.61 0.86
N ALA A 209 2.42 -23.12 -0.37
CA ALA A 209 2.25 -24.54 -0.61
C ALA A 209 3.48 -25.38 -0.22
N ALA A 210 4.68 -24.79 -0.31
CA ALA A 210 5.92 -25.41 0.14
C ALA A 210 6.09 -25.42 1.68
N GLY A 211 5.18 -24.76 2.41
CA GLY A 211 5.14 -24.75 3.86
C GLY A 211 4.91 -23.34 4.38
N GLU A 212 4.12 -23.23 5.43
CA GLU A 212 3.62 -21.94 5.90
C GLU A 212 4.22 -21.52 7.25
N ALA A 213 4.34 -20.21 7.44
CA ALA A 213 4.73 -19.54 8.67
C ALA A 213 3.83 -18.32 8.89
N THR A 214 3.60 -17.96 10.15
CA THR A 214 2.83 -16.77 10.52
C THR A 214 3.78 -15.59 10.72
N GLU A 215 3.47 -14.46 10.11
CA GLU A 215 4.18 -13.20 10.35
C GLU A 215 3.50 -12.44 11.51
N THR A 216 4.27 -12.13 12.55
CA THR A 216 3.77 -11.44 13.75
C THR A 216 4.54 -10.15 14.04
N GLU A 217 5.10 -9.54 13.00
CA GLU A 217 5.81 -8.27 13.08
C GLU A 217 4.88 -7.10 12.72
N LEU A 218 4.79 -6.11 13.61
CA LEU A 218 3.96 -4.93 13.44
C LEU A 218 4.78 -3.66 13.55
N LYS A 219 4.47 -2.69 12.69
CA LYS A 219 5.02 -1.33 12.78
C LYS A 219 4.26 -0.56 13.86
N VAL A 220 4.98 0.20 14.67
CA VAL A 220 4.42 1.14 15.64
C VAL A 220 4.95 2.53 15.32
N PHE A 221 4.08 3.41 14.87
CA PHE A 221 4.44 4.79 14.52
C PHE A 221 4.27 5.69 15.74
N VAL A 222 5.32 6.40 16.13
CA VAL A 222 5.27 7.35 17.25
C VAL A 222 5.25 8.77 16.68
N LEU A 223 4.10 9.44 16.80
CA LEU A 223 3.81 10.75 16.21
C LEU A 223 3.44 11.77 17.27
N GLY A 224 3.44 13.05 16.88
CA GLY A 224 3.14 14.19 17.76
C GLY A 224 4.19 15.30 17.63
N ASN A 225 3.90 16.43 18.26
CA ASN A 225 4.73 17.65 18.19
C ASN A 225 6.20 17.43 18.61
N GLY A 226 7.08 18.34 18.20
CA GLY A 226 8.48 18.36 18.63
C GLY A 226 8.62 18.40 20.16
N ARG A 227 9.68 17.77 20.69
CA ARG A 227 10.06 17.82 22.13
C ARG A 227 9.01 17.27 23.12
N ILE A 228 7.96 16.62 22.61
CA ILE A 228 6.85 16.12 23.42
C ILE A 228 7.21 14.88 24.27
N GLY A 229 8.32 14.20 23.97
CA GLY A 229 8.80 13.03 24.72
C GLY A 229 8.68 11.68 23.99
N LYS A 230 8.51 11.67 22.67
CA LYS A 230 8.41 10.45 21.83
C LYS A 230 9.57 9.49 22.06
N THR A 231 10.80 9.99 21.96
CA THR A 231 12.02 9.23 22.20
C THR A 231 12.06 8.63 23.61
N GLN A 232 11.65 9.40 24.62
CA GLN A 232 11.62 8.93 26.02
C GLN A 232 10.56 7.85 26.24
N LEU A 233 9.40 7.96 25.58
CA LEU A 233 8.38 6.92 25.58
C LEU A 233 8.92 5.62 24.97
N VAL A 234 9.57 5.70 23.81
CA VAL A 234 10.19 4.52 23.17
C VAL A 234 11.24 3.92 24.11
N ARG A 235 12.13 4.72 24.69
CA ARG A 235 13.12 4.24 25.69
C ARG A 235 12.48 3.46 26.83
N GLN A 236 11.40 3.98 27.42
CA GLN A 236 10.68 3.30 28.51
C GLN A 236 10.03 1.98 28.07
N LEU A 237 9.48 1.91 26.85
CA LEU A 237 8.97 0.66 26.30
C LEU A 237 10.07 -0.40 26.12
N PHE A 238 11.31 0.03 25.89
CA PHE A 238 12.50 -0.81 25.80
C PHE A 238 13.18 -1.06 27.18
N GLY A 239 12.59 -0.59 28.28
CA GLY A 239 13.12 -0.76 29.63
C GLY A 239 14.33 0.13 29.95
N GLU A 240 14.62 1.11 29.10
CA GLU A 240 15.64 2.13 29.37
C GLU A 240 15.11 3.19 30.34
N LYS A 241 16.01 3.72 31.15
CA LYS A 241 15.69 4.81 32.08
C LYS A 241 15.50 6.13 31.33
N TYR A 242 14.64 6.97 31.89
CA TYR A 242 14.52 8.36 31.51
C TYR A 242 15.90 9.04 31.58
N ASP A 243 16.21 9.82 30.54
CA ASP A 243 17.48 10.52 30.43
C ASP A 243 17.26 11.86 29.74
N GLU A 244 17.34 12.94 30.51
CA GLU A 244 17.13 14.31 30.05
C GLU A 244 18.21 14.77 29.05
N SER A 245 19.38 14.10 29.01
CA SER A 245 20.47 14.45 28.09
C SER A 245 20.25 13.95 26.66
N VAL A 246 19.26 13.08 26.44
CA VAL A 246 18.93 12.57 25.10
C VAL A 246 18.41 13.73 24.24
N PRO A 247 19.08 14.05 23.11
CA PRO A 247 18.66 15.14 22.25
C PRO A 247 17.32 14.83 21.58
N SER A 248 16.64 15.87 21.10
CA SER A 248 15.44 15.68 20.27
C SER A 248 15.77 14.91 19.00
N THR A 249 14.96 13.89 18.68
CA THR A 249 15.12 13.09 17.46
C THR A 249 15.07 13.99 16.23
N HIS A 250 16.12 13.91 15.41
CA HIS A 250 16.16 14.49 14.08
C HIS A 250 15.87 13.39 13.05
N GLY A 251 14.96 13.65 12.11
CA GLY A 251 14.60 12.65 11.10
C GLY A 251 13.76 11.51 11.65
N ILE A 252 14.21 10.26 11.51
CA ILE A 252 13.50 9.06 11.96
C ILE A 252 14.50 8.14 12.65
N GLN A 253 14.17 7.68 13.86
CA GLN A 253 14.87 6.58 14.52
C GLN A 253 14.03 5.32 14.45
N CYS A 254 14.62 4.25 13.91
CA CYS A 254 13.96 2.95 13.78
C CYS A 254 14.49 2.01 14.86
N ARG A 255 13.69 1.78 15.90
CA ARG A 255 14.07 0.87 16.98
C ARG A 255 13.30 -0.44 16.84
N GLN A 256 14.01 -1.48 16.42
CA GLN A 256 13.51 -2.85 16.45
C GLN A 256 13.73 -3.42 17.85
N GLN A 257 12.90 -4.39 18.28
CA GLN A 257 13.14 -5.27 19.44
C GLN A 257 12.29 -4.99 20.70
N VAL A 258 10.96 -5.03 20.57
CA VAL A 258 10.12 -5.48 21.69
C VAL A 258 9.34 -6.72 21.26
N GLN A 259 9.75 -7.89 21.75
CA GLN A 259 8.94 -9.11 21.65
C GLN A 259 7.95 -9.13 22.82
N GLU A 260 6.74 -8.66 22.56
CA GLU A 260 5.67 -8.69 23.54
C GLU A 260 4.87 -9.98 23.44
N GLN A 261 4.51 -10.51 24.60
CA GLN A 261 3.57 -11.62 24.67
C GLN A 261 2.15 -11.06 24.54
N LEU A 262 1.51 -11.30 23.39
CA LEU A 262 0.10 -10.92 23.19
C LEU A 262 -0.82 -11.78 24.05
N ASN A 263 -0.57 -13.08 24.03
CA ASN A 263 -1.33 -14.07 24.78
C ASN A 263 -0.46 -15.31 25.08
N ARG A 264 -1.05 -16.34 25.69
CA ARG A 264 -0.34 -17.56 26.09
C ARG A 264 0.39 -18.27 24.95
N TRP A 265 -0.02 -18.04 23.70
CA TRP A 265 0.43 -18.80 22.53
C TRP A 265 1.13 -17.94 21.47
N GLU A 266 1.04 -16.61 21.57
CA GLU A 266 1.45 -15.70 20.51
C GLU A 266 2.36 -14.58 21.01
N ARG A 267 3.43 -14.36 20.24
CA ARG A 267 4.38 -13.25 20.44
C ARG A 267 4.32 -12.35 19.23
N VAL A 268 4.29 -11.05 19.49
CA VAL A 268 4.41 -10.02 18.45
C VAL A 268 5.72 -9.30 18.60
N ARG A 269 6.34 -8.99 17.47
CA ARG A 269 7.48 -8.10 17.39
C ARG A 269 7.00 -6.72 16.99
N PHE A 270 7.24 -5.73 17.85
CA PHE A 270 7.01 -4.33 17.51
C PHE A 270 8.28 -3.70 16.94
N ASN A 271 8.10 -3.00 15.83
CA ASN A 271 9.12 -2.15 15.21
C ASN A 271 8.69 -0.70 15.38
N PHE A 272 9.36 0.02 16.27
CA PHE A 272 9.03 1.40 16.58
C PHE A 272 9.71 2.35 15.59
N TRP A 273 8.92 3.25 15.04
CA TRP A 273 9.35 4.35 14.19
C TRP A 273 9.14 5.65 14.96
N ASP A 274 10.20 6.21 15.54
CA ASP A 274 10.20 7.48 16.26
C ASP A 274 10.53 8.63 15.30
N PHE A 275 9.55 9.48 15.03
CA PHE A 275 9.71 10.60 14.09
C PHE A 275 10.15 11.86 14.80
N GLY A 276 11.05 12.62 14.19
CA GLY A 276 11.34 13.99 14.59
C GLY A 276 10.09 14.85 14.44
N GLY A 277 9.79 15.68 15.44
CA GLY A 277 8.58 16.51 15.44
C GLY A 277 8.72 17.86 14.75
N GLN A 278 9.55 17.96 13.70
CA GLN A 278 9.74 19.21 12.94
C GLN A 278 8.83 19.21 11.70
N ASP A 279 8.18 20.35 11.43
CA ASP A 279 7.19 20.55 10.35
C ASP A 279 7.69 20.19 8.92
N ILE A 280 9.00 20.05 8.72
CA ILE A 280 9.60 19.79 7.40
C ILE A 280 9.42 18.33 6.97
N TYR A 281 9.12 17.41 7.91
CA TYR A 281 9.21 15.98 7.66
C TYR A 281 7.89 15.31 7.26
N HIS A 282 6.74 15.98 7.41
CA HIS A 282 5.41 15.39 7.15
C HIS A 282 5.25 14.81 5.73
N GLY A 283 5.88 15.43 4.73
CA GLY A 283 5.88 14.93 3.35
C GLY A 283 6.75 13.69 3.15
N SER A 284 7.83 13.55 3.93
CA SER A 284 8.72 12.37 3.89
C SER A 284 8.16 11.19 4.68
N HIS A 285 7.42 11.44 5.76
CA HIS A 285 6.81 10.39 6.59
C HIS A 285 5.85 9.51 5.79
N ALA A 286 5.06 10.10 4.89
CA ALA A 286 4.09 9.38 4.05
C ALA A 286 4.70 8.22 3.23
N LEU A 287 6.01 8.26 2.95
CA LEU A 287 6.71 7.17 2.27
C LEU A 287 6.80 5.90 3.14
N PHE A 288 6.77 6.03 4.46
CA PHE A 288 6.99 4.95 5.42
C PHE A 288 5.72 4.49 6.12
N LEU A 289 4.66 5.30 6.11
CA LEU A 289 3.41 5.03 6.83
C LEU A 289 2.58 3.89 6.22
N GLN A 290 3.00 3.24 5.13
CA GLN A 290 2.25 2.17 4.47
C GLN A 290 2.26 0.84 5.25
N GLY A 291 1.13 0.14 5.16
CA GLY A 291 0.92 -1.20 5.72
C GLY A 291 0.26 -1.20 7.09
N GLN A 292 0.16 -2.39 7.67
CA GLN A 292 -0.49 -2.63 8.95
C GLN A 292 0.35 -2.08 10.10
N ALA A 293 -0.22 -1.16 10.88
CA ALA A 293 0.50 -0.50 11.96
C ALA A 293 -0.40 -0.08 13.13
N VAL A 294 0.24 0.21 14.26
CA VAL A 294 -0.38 0.87 15.41
C VAL A 294 0.22 2.27 15.55
N PHE A 295 -0.60 3.28 15.82
CA PHE A 295 -0.14 4.65 16.00
C PHE A 295 -0.15 5.04 17.48
N LEU A 296 0.99 5.52 17.98
CA LEU A 296 1.10 6.21 19.27
C LEU A 296 1.15 7.71 18.99
N LEU A 297 0.07 8.42 19.27
CA LEU A 297 -0.04 9.85 19.05
C LEU A 297 0.14 10.60 20.36
N LEU A 298 1.32 11.21 20.56
CA LEU A 298 1.66 11.93 21.78
C LEU A 298 1.19 13.38 21.72
N TRP A 299 0.64 13.84 22.85
CA TRP A 299 0.26 15.24 23.06
C TRP A 299 0.51 15.66 24.51
N THR A 300 0.42 16.97 24.76
CA THR A 300 0.29 17.58 26.08
C THR A 300 -0.68 18.76 25.98
N PRO A 301 -1.35 19.17 27.07
CA PRO A 301 -2.21 20.37 27.06
C PRO A 301 -1.52 21.62 26.48
N ASP A 302 -0.22 21.79 26.77
CA ASP A 302 0.54 22.96 26.34
C ASP A 302 0.94 22.94 24.85
N THR A 303 0.84 21.80 24.17
CA THR A 303 1.21 21.68 22.74
C THR A 303 0.03 21.73 21.78
N GLU A 304 -1.18 21.95 22.27
CA GLU A 304 -2.36 22.17 21.40
C GLU A 304 -2.29 23.49 20.63
N SER A 305 -1.45 24.41 21.08
CA SER A 305 -1.18 25.67 20.39
C SER A 305 0.25 26.14 20.64
N GLY A 306 0.59 27.29 20.07
CA GLY A 306 1.87 27.93 20.30
C GLY A 306 2.94 27.60 19.28
N THR A 307 4.08 28.24 19.51
CA THR A 307 5.25 28.22 18.65
C THR A 307 6.50 28.14 19.49
N TRP A 308 7.55 27.57 18.94
CA TRP A 308 8.84 27.45 19.61
C TRP A 308 9.97 27.71 18.62
N GLU A 309 11.17 28.02 19.12
CA GLU A 309 12.31 28.35 18.26
C GLU A 309 13.28 27.16 18.14
N GLU A 310 13.68 26.85 16.92
CA GLU A 310 14.74 25.88 16.61
C GLU A 310 15.70 26.45 15.57
N ALA A 311 17.00 26.45 15.88
CA ALA A 311 18.03 26.95 14.98
C ALA A 311 17.70 28.33 14.35
N GLY A 312 17.09 29.22 15.15
CA GLY A 312 16.70 30.58 14.73
C GLY A 312 15.48 30.64 13.80
N THR A 313 14.62 29.63 13.82
CA THR A 313 13.33 29.65 13.11
C THR A 313 12.18 29.24 14.01
N THR A 314 11.08 29.97 13.90
CA THR A 314 9.81 29.67 14.55
C THR A 314 9.18 28.42 13.96
N MET A 315 8.98 27.41 14.80
CA MET A 315 8.22 26.19 14.54
C MET A 315 6.83 26.32 15.16
N ARG A 316 5.84 25.66 14.57
CA ARG A 316 4.46 25.73 15.04
C ARG A 316 4.00 24.37 15.56
N ASN A 317 3.44 24.35 16.77
CA ASN A 317 2.77 23.16 17.24
C ASN A 317 1.45 22.95 16.49
N GLN A 318 1.18 21.71 16.11
CA GLN A 318 -0.08 21.32 15.51
C GLN A 318 -1.00 20.71 16.59
N PRO A 319 -2.29 21.07 16.60
CA PRO A 319 -3.24 20.51 17.56
C PRO A 319 -3.42 19.00 17.35
N LEU A 320 -3.93 18.29 18.36
CA LEU A 320 -4.17 16.85 18.26
C LEU A 320 -5.07 16.48 17.07
N SER A 321 -6.05 17.31 16.74
CA SER A 321 -6.95 17.12 15.60
C SER A 321 -6.22 17.07 14.26
N TYR A 322 -5.18 17.89 14.06
CA TYR A 322 -4.38 17.86 12.83
C TYR A 322 -3.70 16.50 12.63
N TRP A 323 -3.15 15.93 13.71
CA TRP A 323 -2.47 14.64 13.63
C TRP A 323 -3.45 13.48 13.42
N LEU A 324 -4.64 13.55 14.00
CA LEU A 324 -5.72 12.61 13.75
C LEU A 324 -6.15 12.66 12.27
N ASP A 325 -6.38 13.86 11.72
CA ASP A 325 -6.71 14.05 10.30
C ASP A 325 -5.59 13.54 9.37
N TYR A 326 -4.33 13.73 9.77
CA TYR A 326 -3.16 13.24 9.06
C TYR A 326 -3.14 11.71 8.97
N ILE A 327 -3.34 11.02 10.09
CA ILE A 327 -3.41 9.56 10.13
C ILE A 327 -4.64 9.06 9.34
N HIS A 328 -5.80 9.68 9.55
CA HIS A 328 -7.04 9.30 8.88
C HIS A 328 -6.94 9.45 7.36
N THR A 329 -6.32 10.53 6.88
CA THR A 329 -6.19 10.80 5.43
C THR A 329 -5.20 9.86 4.75
N LEU A 330 -4.08 9.55 5.41
CA LEU A 330 -3.03 8.75 4.79
C LEU A 330 -3.28 7.24 4.88
N ILE A 331 -3.90 6.78 5.99
CA ILE A 331 -4.02 5.36 6.32
C ILE A 331 -5.47 4.91 6.39
N GLY A 332 -6.34 5.73 6.96
CA GLY A 332 -7.76 5.44 7.10
C GLY A 332 -8.20 5.16 8.54
N PRO A 333 -9.53 5.17 8.79
CA PRO A 333 -10.13 5.09 10.13
C PRO A 333 -9.97 3.72 10.81
N GLN A 334 -9.60 2.71 10.04
CA GLN A 334 -9.42 1.33 10.46
C GLN A 334 -8.19 1.18 11.38
N THR A 335 -7.16 2.01 11.21
CA THR A 335 -5.90 1.83 11.94
C THR A 335 -6.09 2.13 13.44
N PRO A 336 -5.58 1.28 14.35
CA PRO A 336 -5.62 1.58 15.78
C PRO A 336 -4.74 2.77 16.15
N VAL A 337 -5.30 3.68 16.94
CA VAL A 337 -4.61 4.88 17.47
C VAL A 337 -4.66 4.89 18.99
N LEU A 338 -3.50 5.01 19.63
CA LEU A 338 -3.38 5.27 21.06
C LEU A 338 -2.98 6.74 21.23
N VAL A 339 -3.86 7.54 21.83
CA VAL A 339 -3.61 8.95 22.15
C VAL A 339 -2.95 9.01 23.51
N VAL A 340 -1.68 9.41 23.54
CA VAL A 340 -0.86 9.35 24.75
C VAL A 340 -0.63 10.75 25.28
N GLN A 341 -1.20 11.08 26.44
CA GLN A 341 -0.84 12.31 27.14
C GLN A 341 0.53 12.11 27.78
N SER A 342 1.57 12.61 27.11
CA SER A 342 2.94 12.56 27.61
C SER A 342 3.18 13.57 28.73
N GLN A 343 4.31 13.46 29.43
CA GLN A 343 4.69 14.36 30.53
C GLN A 343 3.65 14.47 31.65
N CYS A 344 2.78 13.47 31.79
CA CYS A 344 1.79 13.36 32.86
C CYS A 344 2.47 12.80 34.11
N ASP A 345 3.36 13.60 34.70
CA ASP A 345 4.25 13.20 35.80
C ASP A 345 3.50 12.86 37.10
N ASP A 346 2.25 13.30 37.24
CA ASP A 346 1.34 13.00 38.34
C ASP A 346 -0.09 12.83 37.82
N ARG A 347 -0.90 11.96 38.44
CA ARG A 347 -2.31 11.72 38.03
C ARG A 347 -3.18 12.97 38.09
N SER A 348 -2.83 13.95 38.93
CA SER A 348 -3.53 15.24 38.98
C SER A 348 -3.32 16.11 37.74
N LEU A 349 -2.31 15.81 36.90
CA LEU A 349 -2.05 16.49 35.64
C LEU A 349 -2.78 15.84 34.46
N GLU A 350 -3.46 14.71 34.68
CA GLU A 350 -4.27 14.05 33.66
C GLU A 350 -5.33 15.00 33.14
N SER A 351 -5.41 15.10 31.81
CA SER A 351 -6.31 16.00 31.10
C SER A 351 -6.97 15.22 29.96
N PRO A 352 -8.28 15.39 29.75
CA PRO A 352 -8.95 14.74 28.63
C PRO A 352 -8.35 15.22 27.32
N ALA A 353 -8.10 14.30 26.38
CA ALA A 353 -7.60 14.68 25.07
C ALA A 353 -8.64 15.55 24.33
N PRO A 354 -8.23 16.64 23.67
CA PRO A 354 -9.13 17.52 22.91
C PRO A 354 -9.51 16.88 21.57
N LEU A 355 -10.19 15.73 21.65
CA LEU A 355 -10.61 14.95 20.49
C LEU A 355 -11.79 15.65 19.78
N PRO A 356 -11.82 15.64 18.43
CA PRO A 356 -13.02 16.01 17.69
C PRO A 356 -14.20 15.09 18.06
N ALA A 357 -15.42 15.63 18.09
CA ALA A 357 -16.63 14.85 18.40
C ALA A 357 -16.84 13.67 17.43
N GLU A 358 -16.46 13.84 16.17
CA GLU A 358 -16.46 12.80 15.15
C GLU A 358 -15.03 12.61 14.62
N HIS A 359 -14.21 11.80 15.32
CA HIS A 359 -12.83 11.52 14.93
C HIS A 359 -12.70 10.38 13.89
N GLY A 360 -13.76 9.62 13.64
CA GLY A 360 -13.81 8.57 12.59
C GLY A 360 -13.07 7.26 12.89
N PHE A 361 -12.09 7.23 13.79
CA PHE A 361 -11.37 6.00 14.16
C PHE A 361 -12.22 4.93 14.86
N GLU A 362 -12.12 3.68 14.42
CA GLU A 362 -12.81 2.54 15.05
C GLU A 362 -12.17 2.13 16.39
N TYR A 363 -10.85 2.27 16.48
CA TYR A 363 -10.07 1.96 17.67
C TYR A 363 -9.23 3.16 18.07
N LEU A 364 -9.71 3.89 19.08
CA LEU A 364 -8.99 4.99 19.72
C LEU A 364 -9.03 4.82 21.25
N ARG A 365 -7.86 4.90 21.90
CA ARG A 365 -7.74 4.82 23.37
C ARG A 365 -6.81 5.91 23.89
N GLU A 366 -7.19 6.54 24.98
CA GLU A 366 -6.37 7.54 25.68
C GLU A 366 -5.54 6.88 26.78
N VAL A 367 -4.29 7.29 26.93
CA VAL A 367 -3.39 6.79 27.98
C VAL A 367 -2.56 7.95 28.56
N PRO A 368 -2.68 8.27 29.86
CA PRO A 368 -1.77 9.19 30.52
C PRO A 368 -0.41 8.51 30.72
N PHE A 369 0.69 9.23 30.46
CA PHE A 369 2.02 8.66 30.50
C PHE A 369 3.09 9.63 31.01
N SER A 370 3.91 9.16 31.94
CA SER A 370 5.16 9.83 32.33
C SER A 370 6.35 8.93 32.03
N ALA A 371 7.18 9.36 31.09
CA ALA A 371 8.46 8.71 30.86
C ALA A 371 9.40 8.85 32.07
N LYS A 372 9.26 9.94 32.85
CA LYS A 372 10.14 10.29 33.96
C LYS A 372 9.88 9.45 35.20
N HIS A 373 8.60 9.20 35.50
CA HIS A 373 8.17 8.47 36.70
C HIS A 373 7.63 7.08 36.41
N GLY A 374 7.51 6.69 35.13
CA GLY A 374 6.98 5.39 34.71
C GLY A 374 5.47 5.25 34.85
N LEU A 375 4.76 6.35 35.13
CA LEU A 375 3.30 6.37 35.22
C LEU A 375 2.68 5.99 33.87
N GLY A 376 1.68 5.09 33.89
CA GLY A 376 0.95 4.67 32.70
C GLY A 376 1.66 3.66 31.80
N LEU A 377 2.90 3.23 32.11
CA LEU A 377 3.66 2.31 31.24
C LEU A 377 2.98 0.95 31.04
N GLU A 378 2.48 0.33 32.11
CA GLU A 378 1.81 -0.99 32.02
C GLU A 378 0.45 -0.90 31.33
N GLU A 379 -0.25 0.22 31.51
CA GLU A 379 -1.50 0.51 30.79
C GLU A 379 -1.23 0.68 29.30
N LEU A 380 -0.22 1.49 28.93
CA LEU A 380 0.21 1.68 27.54
C LEU A 380 0.58 0.34 26.89
N LYS A 381 1.35 -0.52 27.57
CA LYS A 381 1.67 -1.87 27.09
C LYS A 381 0.43 -2.76 26.93
N GLY A 382 -0.55 -2.64 27.83
CA GLY A 382 -1.83 -3.33 27.73
C GLY A 382 -2.63 -2.91 26.50
N GLN A 383 -2.75 -1.60 26.28
CA GLN A 383 -3.45 -1.03 25.12
C GLN A 383 -2.71 -1.34 23.81
N LEU A 384 -1.37 -1.28 23.80
CA LEU A 384 -0.57 -1.64 22.63
C LEU A 384 -0.75 -3.10 22.22
N ARG A 385 -0.79 -4.04 23.19
CA ARG A 385 -1.10 -5.45 22.92
C ARG A 385 -2.51 -5.64 22.36
N SER A 386 -3.48 -4.90 22.89
CA SER A 386 -4.88 -4.97 22.44
C SER A 386 -5.05 -4.42 21.02
N ALA A 387 -4.38 -3.29 20.71
CA ALA A 387 -4.33 -2.72 19.37
C ALA A 387 -3.65 -3.67 18.37
N ALA A 388 -2.55 -4.31 18.76
CA ALA A 388 -1.84 -5.29 17.94
C ALA A 388 -2.70 -6.52 17.61
N ASP A 389 -3.42 -7.03 18.60
CA ASP A 389 -4.34 -8.15 18.46
C ASP A 389 -5.52 -7.81 17.52
N GLU A 390 -6.04 -6.57 17.58
CA GLU A 390 -7.03 -6.07 16.62
C GLU A 390 -6.51 -6.07 15.18
N VAL A 391 -5.30 -5.53 14.95
CA VAL A 391 -4.65 -5.55 13.63
C VAL A 391 -4.50 -7.00 13.13
N LEU A 392 -3.93 -7.89 13.96
CA LEU A 392 -3.66 -9.26 13.54
C LEU A 392 -4.92 -10.08 13.29
N ARG A 393 -6.00 -9.87 14.05
CA ARG A 393 -7.29 -10.53 13.79
C ARG A 393 -7.91 -10.06 12.48
N ARG A 394 -7.92 -8.75 12.26
CA ARG A 394 -8.54 -8.15 11.08
C ARG A 394 -7.92 -8.67 9.77
N TYR A 395 -6.60 -8.86 9.77
CA TYR A 395 -5.86 -9.33 8.61
C TYR A 395 -5.49 -10.83 8.71
N GLN A 396 -6.35 -11.61 9.36
CA GLN A 396 -6.29 -13.08 9.44
C GLN A 396 -4.92 -13.68 9.78
N LYS A 397 -4.12 -13.01 10.61
CA LYS A 397 -2.77 -13.44 11.00
C LYS A 397 -1.94 -13.87 9.80
N ARG A 398 -1.51 -12.88 9.00
CA ARG A 398 -0.69 -12.99 7.78
C ARG A 398 0.14 -14.28 7.72
N ARG A 399 -0.19 -15.12 6.73
CA ARG A 399 0.54 -16.36 6.42
C ARG A 399 1.48 -16.09 5.26
N ILE A 400 2.73 -16.47 5.43
CA ILE A 400 3.76 -16.40 4.38
C ILE A 400 4.46 -17.75 4.24
N GLY A 401 5.13 -17.99 3.12
CA GLY A 401 5.93 -19.20 2.96
C GLY A 401 7.09 -19.27 3.96
N LYS A 402 7.42 -20.45 4.45
CA LYS A 402 8.52 -20.68 5.42
C LYS A 402 9.85 -20.12 4.93
N GLY A 403 10.16 -20.29 3.64
CA GLY A 403 11.39 -19.72 3.05
C GLY A 403 11.40 -18.19 3.10
N ARG A 404 10.24 -17.54 2.86
CA ARG A 404 10.11 -16.08 3.00
C ARG A 404 10.36 -15.63 4.43
N ALA A 405 9.78 -16.33 5.41
CA ALA A 405 9.96 -16.06 6.83
C ALA A 405 11.44 -16.25 7.25
N ALA A 406 12.09 -17.30 6.77
CA ALA A 406 13.51 -17.56 7.02
C ALA A 406 14.41 -16.47 6.42
N VAL A 407 14.12 -15.98 5.20
CA VAL A 407 14.85 -14.85 4.59
C VAL A 407 14.70 -13.59 5.45
N ARG A 408 13.46 -13.25 5.87
CA ARG A 408 13.22 -12.13 6.78
C ARG A 408 14.01 -12.26 8.07
N GLN A 409 13.99 -13.44 8.68
CA GLN A 409 14.75 -13.72 9.89
C GLN A 409 16.26 -13.55 9.67
N ARG A 410 16.81 -14.04 8.55
CA ARG A 410 18.22 -13.89 8.22
C ARG A 410 18.62 -12.43 8.04
N LEU A 411 17.86 -11.66 7.25
CA LEU A 411 18.11 -10.22 7.05
C LEU A 411 18.13 -9.46 8.38
N ARG A 412 17.16 -9.77 9.24
CA ARG A 412 17.07 -9.23 10.58
C ARG A 412 18.28 -9.59 11.43
N SER A 413 18.71 -10.84 11.46
CA SER A 413 19.89 -11.25 12.23
C SER A 413 21.17 -10.54 11.79
N LEU A 414 21.29 -10.19 10.50
CA LEU A 414 22.40 -9.37 10.02
C LEU A 414 22.37 -7.95 10.61
N LEU A 415 21.19 -7.32 10.61
CA LEU A 415 21.00 -5.98 11.18
C LEU A 415 21.18 -5.97 12.70
N GLU A 416 20.65 -6.97 13.40
CA GLU A 416 20.81 -7.12 14.86
C GLU A 416 22.30 -7.28 15.23
N ALA A 417 23.09 -8.00 14.43
CA ALA A 417 24.53 -8.13 14.64
C ALA A 417 25.27 -6.80 14.41
N ASP A 418 24.92 -6.05 13.37
CA ASP A 418 25.49 -4.73 13.09
C ASP A 418 25.17 -3.69 14.18
N GLN A 419 24.01 -3.80 14.84
CA GLN A 419 23.64 -2.91 15.94
C GLN A 419 24.50 -3.10 17.21
N GLN A 420 25.18 -4.24 17.35
CA GLN A 420 26.08 -4.50 18.48
C GLN A 420 27.50 -3.94 18.30
N ILE A 421 27.80 -3.37 17.13
CA ILE A 421 29.13 -2.82 16.81
C ILE A 421 29.06 -1.33 16.43
N PRO A 422 30.18 -0.59 16.55
CA PRO A 422 30.24 0.83 16.19
C PRO A 422 29.75 1.09 14.76
N ALA A 423 29.07 2.22 14.56
CA ALA A 423 28.39 2.53 13.31
C ALA A 423 29.32 2.49 12.07
N ASP A 424 30.57 2.91 12.22
CA ASP A 424 31.62 2.92 11.19
C ASP A 424 32.14 1.52 10.82
N GLN A 425 31.86 0.50 11.63
CA GLN A 425 32.30 -0.88 11.45
C GLN A 425 31.18 -1.82 10.95
N ARG A 426 29.94 -1.32 10.87
CA ARG A 426 28.78 -2.07 10.36
C ARG A 426 28.98 -2.51 8.91
N GLN A 427 28.67 -3.76 8.60
CA GLN A 427 29.01 -4.38 7.31
C GLN A 427 27.79 -4.66 6.42
N HIS A 428 26.58 -4.68 6.97
CA HIS A 428 25.36 -5.16 6.34
C HIS A 428 24.36 -4.05 6.03
N ARG A 429 24.83 -2.81 5.84
CA ARG A 429 23.96 -1.67 5.47
C ARG A 429 23.21 -1.91 4.17
N THR A 430 23.88 -2.55 3.20
CA THR A 430 23.34 -2.87 1.89
C THR A 430 23.64 -4.30 1.49
N LEU A 431 22.87 -4.82 0.54
CA LEU A 431 23.03 -6.15 -0.05
C LEU A 431 22.90 -6.07 -1.57
N THR A 432 23.70 -6.84 -2.30
CA THR A 432 23.52 -6.97 -3.75
C THR A 432 22.38 -7.93 -4.06
N GLN A 433 21.74 -7.81 -5.23
CA GLN A 433 20.74 -8.78 -5.66
C GLN A 433 21.29 -10.21 -5.73
N ALA A 434 22.55 -10.38 -6.16
CA ALA A 434 23.19 -11.69 -6.23
C ALA A 434 23.39 -12.32 -4.84
N ASP A 435 23.72 -11.50 -3.84
CA ASP A 435 23.85 -11.97 -2.45
C ASP A 435 22.49 -12.32 -1.84
N PHE A 436 21.45 -11.54 -2.16
CA PHE A 436 20.07 -11.84 -1.77
C PHE A 436 19.56 -13.16 -2.37
N GLU A 437 19.81 -13.38 -3.66
CA GLU A 437 19.48 -14.64 -4.33
C GLU A 437 20.27 -15.82 -3.76
N ARG A 438 21.54 -15.61 -3.39
CA ARG A 438 22.34 -16.63 -2.69
C ARG A 438 21.75 -16.95 -1.32
N MET A 439 21.35 -15.95 -0.55
CA MET A 439 20.68 -16.14 0.74
C MET A 439 19.42 -17.00 0.61
N CYS A 440 18.61 -16.77 -0.43
CA CYS A 440 17.42 -17.59 -0.70
C CYS A 440 17.79 -19.06 -0.97
N ARG A 441 18.85 -19.31 -1.77
CA ARG A 441 19.35 -20.67 -2.04
C ARG A 441 19.94 -21.35 -0.81
N ASP A 442 20.66 -20.60 0.03
CA ASP A 442 21.26 -21.13 1.25
C ASP A 442 20.19 -21.58 2.26
N ILE A 443 19.08 -20.84 2.37
CA ILE A 443 17.90 -21.21 3.17
C ILE A 443 17.26 -22.50 2.68
N GLU A 444 17.12 -22.65 1.36
CA GLU A 444 16.59 -23.87 0.76
C GLU A 444 17.53 -25.06 0.96
N ALA A 445 18.84 -24.86 0.77
CA ALA A 445 19.86 -25.88 0.99
C ALA A 445 19.96 -26.32 2.46
N ALA A 446 19.67 -25.41 3.40
CA ALA A 446 19.58 -25.71 4.83
C ALA A 446 18.27 -26.42 5.23
N GLY A 447 17.31 -26.57 4.30
CA GLY A 447 16.00 -27.15 4.58
C GLY A 447 15.08 -26.25 5.42
N GLU A 448 15.37 -24.95 5.50
CA GLU A 448 14.62 -23.98 6.31
C GLU A 448 13.34 -23.50 5.60
N GLY A 449 13.27 -23.65 4.28
CA GLY A 449 12.08 -23.40 3.48
C GLY A 449 12.40 -23.10 2.02
N HIS A 450 11.37 -23.11 1.16
CA HIS A 450 11.50 -22.83 -0.26
C HIS A 450 11.14 -21.37 -0.59
N VAL A 451 11.85 -20.77 -1.55
CA VAL A 451 11.56 -19.46 -2.13
C VAL A 451 11.50 -19.62 -3.66
N SER A 452 10.28 -19.69 -4.18
CA SER A 452 9.99 -19.91 -5.60
C SER A 452 10.50 -18.79 -6.52
N SER A 453 10.55 -17.56 -6.02
CA SER A 453 11.04 -16.40 -6.76
C SER A 453 11.68 -15.37 -5.82
N PRO A 454 13.02 -15.30 -5.79
CA PRO A 454 13.73 -14.26 -5.05
C PRO A 454 13.31 -12.84 -5.46
N ALA A 455 13.05 -12.60 -6.75
CA ALA A 455 12.60 -11.30 -7.23
C ALA A 455 11.21 -10.92 -6.67
N ALA A 456 10.28 -11.88 -6.61
CA ALA A 456 8.93 -11.64 -6.04
C ALA A 456 8.99 -11.41 -4.54
N LEU A 457 9.87 -12.15 -3.85
CA LEU A 457 10.12 -11.95 -2.43
C LEU A 457 10.75 -10.57 -2.18
N LEU A 458 11.75 -10.16 -2.96
CA LEU A 458 12.37 -8.84 -2.83
C LEU A 458 11.38 -7.70 -3.04
N ASP A 459 10.50 -7.80 -4.04
CA ASP A 459 9.40 -6.86 -4.23
C ASP A 459 8.48 -6.82 -3.00
N TYR A 460 8.07 -7.99 -2.49
CA TYR A 460 7.25 -8.08 -1.27
C TYR A 460 7.94 -7.46 -0.03
N LEU A 461 9.23 -7.71 0.17
CA LEU A 461 10.01 -7.14 1.27
C LEU A 461 10.17 -5.62 1.12
N HIS A 462 10.32 -5.13 -0.10
CA HIS A 462 10.33 -3.70 -0.38
C HIS A 462 8.99 -3.05 -0.05
N GLN A 463 7.89 -3.65 -0.50
CA GLN A 463 6.55 -3.11 -0.32
C GLN A 463 6.09 -3.16 1.14
N SER A 464 6.49 -4.19 1.89
CA SER A 464 6.24 -4.28 3.34
C SER A 464 7.16 -3.36 4.16
N GLY A 465 8.19 -2.77 3.55
CA GLY A 465 9.14 -1.87 4.22
C GLY A 465 10.17 -2.59 5.09
N VAL A 466 10.42 -3.88 4.86
CA VAL A 466 11.52 -4.62 5.51
C VAL A 466 12.86 -4.17 4.95
N VAL A 467 12.91 -3.93 3.64
CA VAL A 467 14.08 -3.40 2.93
C VAL A 467 13.64 -2.26 2.02
N TYR A 468 14.58 -1.47 1.55
CA TYR A 468 14.33 -0.52 0.46
C TYR A 468 15.07 -0.97 -0.80
N TYR A 469 14.35 -1.13 -1.92
CA TYR A 469 14.95 -1.53 -3.18
C TYR A 469 14.33 -0.77 -4.35
N GLN A 470 15.16 -0.04 -5.08
CA GLN A 470 14.80 0.65 -6.32
C GLN A 470 15.92 0.41 -7.34
N PRO A 471 15.74 -0.47 -8.35
CA PRO A 471 16.82 -0.90 -9.25
C PRO A 471 17.54 0.25 -9.98
N LYS A 472 16.84 1.37 -10.23
CA LYS A 472 17.37 2.55 -10.91
C LYS A 472 18.10 3.52 -9.98
N LEU A 473 18.01 3.33 -8.68
CA LEU A 473 18.61 4.16 -7.65
C LEU A 473 19.67 3.35 -6.89
N PHE A 474 20.54 4.03 -6.15
CA PHE A 474 21.54 3.40 -5.26
C PHE A 474 22.40 2.31 -5.93
N GLY A 475 22.63 2.40 -7.23
CA GLY A 475 23.39 1.39 -7.99
C GLY A 475 22.75 0.00 -7.99
N GLY A 476 21.43 -0.10 -7.79
CA GLY A 476 20.73 -1.39 -7.68
C GLY A 476 21.01 -2.15 -6.38
N GLN A 477 21.55 -1.48 -5.36
CA GLN A 477 21.71 -2.07 -4.04
C GLN A 477 20.36 -2.17 -3.31
N ILE A 478 20.21 -3.23 -2.53
CA ILE A 478 19.12 -3.41 -1.57
C ILE A 478 19.57 -2.78 -0.26
N ILE A 479 18.85 -1.78 0.22
CA ILE A 479 19.17 -1.12 1.50
C ILE A 479 18.50 -1.91 2.62
N LEU A 480 19.32 -2.43 3.54
CA LEU A 480 18.86 -3.14 4.74
C LEU A 480 18.78 -2.19 5.93
N ASP A 481 19.84 -1.40 6.14
CA ASP A 481 19.90 -0.38 7.19
C ASP A 481 19.20 0.89 6.69
N GLN A 482 17.87 0.91 6.88
CA GLN A 482 17.03 2.04 6.48
C GLN A 482 17.30 3.28 7.35
N GLU A 483 17.72 3.12 8.60
CA GLU A 483 18.11 4.22 9.49
C GLU A 483 19.33 4.94 8.90
N TRP A 484 20.37 4.21 8.53
CA TRP A 484 21.54 4.77 7.84
C TRP A 484 21.17 5.54 6.56
N ALA A 485 20.28 4.99 5.73
CA ALA A 485 19.84 5.67 4.52
C ALA A 485 19.03 6.93 4.82
N LEU A 486 18.18 6.87 5.84
CA LEU A 486 17.37 8.00 6.29
C LEU A 486 18.23 9.10 6.91
N GLU A 487 19.21 8.77 7.74
CA GLU A 487 20.18 9.73 8.29
C GLU A 487 20.87 10.54 7.18
N ALA A 488 21.29 9.87 6.11
CA ALA A 488 21.90 10.55 4.95
C ALA A 488 20.94 11.54 4.27
N ILE A 489 19.65 11.18 4.14
CA ILE A 489 18.62 12.07 3.59
C ILE A 489 18.33 13.22 4.57
N TYR A 490 18.21 12.89 5.85
CA TYR A 490 17.89 13.84 6.92
C TYR A 490 19.02 14.82 7.20
N THR A 491 20.25 14.48 6.82
CA THR A 491 21.39 15.37 6.92
C THR A 491 21.12 16.70 6.20
N LEU A 492 20.40 16.68 5.07
CA LEU A 492 20.06 17.87 4.30
C LEU A 492 19.09 18.82 5.01
N PHE A 493 18.42 18.35 6.05
CA PHE A 493 17.50 19.14 6.85
C PHE A 493 18.13 19.65 8.16
N HIS A 494 19.40 19.29 8.46
CA HIS A 494 20.13 19.89 9.58
C HIS A 494 20.34 21.38 9.33
N ARG A 495 19.51 22.20 9.97
CA ARG A 495 19.49 23.64 9.71
C ARG A 495 20.80 24.32 10.08
N GLU A 496 21.40 23.99 11.22
CA GLU A 496 22.66 24.64 11.65
C GLU A 496 23.80 24.42 10.64
N GLU A 497 23.81 23.25 9.99
CA GLU A 497 24.88 22.86 9.09
C GLU A 497 24.58 23.24 7.64
N VAL A 498 23.38 22.94 7.15
CA VAL A 498 23.02 23.00 5.73
C VAL A 498 22.43 24.36 5.35
N TYR A 499 21.68 25.01 6.24
CA TYR A 499 21.02 26.29 5.95
C TYR A 499 22.02 27.40 5.57
N PRO A 500 23.20 27.56 6.22
CA PRO A 500 24.19 28.54 5.79
C PRO A 500 24.66 28.33 4.36
N HIS A 501 24.86 27.06 3.94
CA HIS A 501 25.22 26.73 2.57
C HIS A 501 24.08 27.02 1.60
N LEU A 502 22.84 26.62 1.91
CA LEU A 502 21.68 26.91 1.07
C LEU A 502 21.47 28.41 0.89
N LYS A 503 21.61 29.21 1.96
CA LYS A 503 21.51 30.66 1.89
C LYS A 503 22.62 31.26 1.02
N LYS A 504 23.86 30.79 1.16
CA LYS A 504 25.01 31.22 0.36
C LYS A 504 24.86 30.88 -1.12
N TYR A 505 24.27 29.74 -1.44
CA TYR A 505 24.12 29.23 -2.81
C TYR A 505 22.71 29.43 -3.40
N GLU A 506 21.89 30.32 -2.82
CA GLU A 506 20.53 30.64 -3.29
C GLU A 506 19.64 29.40 -3.46
N GLY A 507 19.74 28.44 -2.53
CA GLY A 507 18.99 27.19 -2.53
C GLY A 507 19.52 26.11 -3.50
N LYS A 508 20.66 26.32 -4.16
CA LYS A 508 21.24 25.34 -5.08
C LYS A 508 22.05 24.27 -4.33
N LEU A 509 21.65 23.00 -4.49
CA LEU A 509 22.40 21.83 -4.05
C LEU A 509 23.14 21.20 -5.24
N THR A 510 24.47 21.17 -5.17
CA THR A 510 25.31 20.50 -6.18
C THR A 510 25.75 19.13 -5.69
N ARG A 511 26.07 18.19 -6.60
CA ARG A 511 26.59 16.87 -6.21
C ARG A 511 27.82 16.93 -5.30
N PRO A 512 28.83 17.80 -5.55
CA PRO A 512 29.96 17.95 -4.63
C PRO A 512 29.52 18.45 -3.24
N LEU A 513 28.64 19.45 -3.17
CA LEU A 513 28.14 19.95 -1.89
C LEU A 513 27.40 18.86 -1.12
N LEU A 514 26.55 18.08 -1.78
CA LEU A 514 25.85 16.94 -1.17
C LEU A 514 26.83 15.90 -0.65
N HIS A 515 27.87 15.59 -1.43
CA HIS A 515 28.91 14.66 -1.00
C HIS A 515 29.62 15.15 0.26
N ASP A 516 30.00 16.44 0.32
CA ASP A 516 30.71 17.00 1.47
C ASP A 516 29.81 17.10 2.71
N LEU A 517 28.52 17.48 2.54
CA LEU A 517 27.56 17.57 3.62
C LEU A 517 27.24 16.20 4.23
N ILE A 518 27.01 15.18 3.40
CA ILE A 518 26.57 13.85 3.85
C ILE A 518 27.77 12.98 4.26
N TRP A 519 28.86 13.01 3.48
CA TRP A 519 29.98 12.07 3.65
C TRP A 519 31.30 12.74 4.06
N GLY A 520 31.44 14.06 3.88
CA GLY A 520 32.68 14.79 4.15
C GLY A 520 33.11 14.79 5.62
N LYS A 521 32.16 14.72 6.57
CA LYS A 521 32.46 14.63 8.01
C LYS A 521 32.96 13.26 8.47
N ALA A 522 32.55 12.18 7.79
CA ALA A 522 33.02 10.83 8.11
C ALA A 522 34.50 10.60 7.75
N VAL A 523 35.06 11.39 6.83
CA VAL A 523 36.47 11.29 6.39
C VAL A 523 37.41 12.06 7.33
N ALA A 524 36.93 13.05 8.08
CA ALA A 524 37.73 13.84 9.01
C ALA A 524 38.12 13.10 10.31
N GLY A 525 37.62 11.87 10.52
CA GLY A 525 37.99 11.00 11.64
C GLY A 525 39.24 10.13 11.41
N LYS A 526 39.87 10.20 10.24
CA LYS A 526 41.19 9.58 9.99
C LYS A 526 42.26 10.67 9.97
N GLY A 527 42.77 11.00 11.16
CA GLY A 527 44.09 11.62 11.27
C GLY A 527 45.19 10.65 10.80
N PRO A 528 46.34 11.15 10.34
CA PRO A 528 47.46 10.34 9.87
C PRO A 528 47.99 9.36 10.92
#